data_AF-A0AAN6ILQ6-F1
#
_entry.id   AF-A0AAN6ILQ6-F1
#
_cell.length_a   1.000
_cell.length_b   1.000
_cell.length_c   1.000
_cell.angle_alpha   90.00
_cell.angle_beta   90.00
_cell.angle_gamma   90.00
#
_symmetry.space_group_name_H-M   'P 1'
#
loop_
_entity.id
_entity.type
_entity.pdbx_description
1 polymer ?
#
loop_
_entity_poly.entity_id
_entity_poly.type
_entity_poly.pdbx_seq_one_letter_code
_entity_poly.pdbx_strand_id
1 'polypeptide(L)'
;MDDNEIEAVLERTDDPNLRLSLSFGIGMHHAGLTQNDRKICEQLFHDRKIQILIATSTLAWGVNLPAHLVILKGTEFYDAKSKGYVDFPLTDVLQMIGRAGRPQFDDRAVARIFVTDTKKEFYKKFLHESFPVESSLHKHLHEHINAEVAGGTITSAQDAVEYLSWTYLYRRLRQNPTYYGVEDSSERGVNAYLSKLVVECFGELERALCVTVDFDYAKGKVSVAPTPLGKIASQYYLSHTTMQIFATRLDSIDHANMFCDLLHLLSEAAEWAELPVRHNEDLLNRELERQVPFAIARGRVDYLSPHAKTNLLLQKHLVRGELPCSDYVTDTRTVLDSSIRILQAMVDVAAYKGRLECSLGIMELMQAIKQATMPTDSP
;
A
#
# COMPACT_ATOMS: atom_id res chain seq x y z
N MET A 1 -33.82 3.58 -22.46
CA MET A 1 -33.12 2.91 -23.57
C MET A 1 -34.15 2.05 -24.26
N ASP A 2 -34.07 1.92 -25.57
CA ASP A 2 -34.88 0.96 -26.29
C ASP A 2 -34.32 -0.45 -26.07
N ASP A 3 -35.14 -1.49 -26.15
CA ASP A 3 -34.74 -2.87 -25.83
C ASP A 3 -33.52 -3.35 -26.64
N ASN A 4 -33.45 -2.96 -27.92
CA ASN A 4 -32.30 -3.25 -28.80
C ASN A 4 -31.01 -2.56 -28.35
N GLU A 5 -31.11 -1.35 -27.78
CA GLU A 5 -29.95 -0.60 -27.26
C GLU A 5 -29.44 -1.25 -25.98
N ILE A 6 -30.34 -1.78 -25.14
CA ILE A 6 -29.99 -2.54 -23.93
C ILE A 6 -29.29 -3.83 -24.33
N GLU A 7 -29.85 -4.61 -25.24
CA GLU A 7 -29.28 -5.89 -25.67
C GLU A 7 -27.85 -5.72 -26.23
N ALA A 8 -27.63 -4.72 -27.09
CA ALA A 8 -26.30 -4.42 -27.63
C ALA A 8 -25.26 -4.03 -26.55
N VAL A 9 -25.70 -3.37 -25.47
CA VAL A 9 -24.83 -3.05 -24.32
C VAL A 9 -24.54 -4.30 -23.49
N LEU A 10 -25.54 -5.15 -23.28
CA LEU A 10 -25.42 -6.39 -22.52
C LEU A 10 -24.49 -7.39 -23.21
N GLU A 11 -24.52 -7.48 -24.55
CA GLU A 11 -23.59 -8.30 -25.34
C GLU A 11 -22.13 -7.85 -25.20
N ARG A 12 -21.90 -6.54 -25.02
CA ARG A 12 -20.56 -5.95 -24.90
C ARG A 12 -19.99 -5.94 -23.48
N THR A 13 -20.81 -6.31 -22.50
CA THR A 13 -20.42 -6.36 -21.08
C THR A 13 -19.86 -7.73 -20.79
N ASP A 14 -18.68 -7.82 -20.16
CA ASP A 14 -18.04 -9.11 -19.88
C ASP A 14 -18.58 -9.75 -18.58
N ASP A 15 -18.66 -8.95 -17.51
CA ASP A 15 -19.06 -9.45 -16.19
C ASP A 15 -20.55 -9.85 -16.12
N PRO A 16 -20.86 -11.10 -15.71
CA PRO A 16 -22.23 -11.61 -15.71
C PRO A 16 -23.12 -10.94 -14.66
N ASN A 17 -22.56 -10.54 -13.51
CA ASN A 17 -23.32 -9.84 -12.47
C ASN A 17 -23.66 -8.43 -12.93
N LEU A 18 -22.71 -7.76 -13.62
CA LEU A 18 -22.93 -6.45 -14.21
C LEU A 18 -24.01 -6.51 -15.27
N ARG A 19 -23.95 -7.50 -16.19
CA ARG A 19 -24.99 -7.72 -17.21
C ARG A 19 -26.37 -7.88 -16.58
N LEU A 20 -26.48 -8.66 -15.50
CA LEU A 20 -27.74 -8.80 -14.77
C LEU A 20 -28.21 -7.48 -14.15
N SER A 21 -27.32 -6.71 -13.51
CA SER A 21 -27.71 -5.45 -12.88
C SER A 21 -28.11 -4.36 -13.88
N LEU A 22 -27.42 -4.30 -15.02
CA LEU A 22 -27.65 -3.30 -16.07
C LEU A 22 -29.01 -3.47 -16.73
N SER A 23 -29.55 -4.70 -16.83
CA SER A 23 -30.89 -4.93 -17.36
C SER A 23 -31.99 -4.30 -16.51
N PHE A 24 -31.72 -4.04 -15.23
CA PHE A 24 -32.60 -3.31 -14.32
C PHE A 24 -32.25 -1.81 -14.20
N GLY A 25 -31.33 -1.31 -15.01
CA GLY A 25 -30.89 0.09 -14.99
C GLY A 25 -29.99 0.45 -13.80
N ILE A 26 -29.30 -0.54 -13.22
CA ILE A 26 -28.36 -0.39 -12.11
C ILE A 26 -26.96 -0.74 -12.60
N GLY A 27 -26.03 0.21 -12.58
CA GLY A 27 -24.62 -0.03 -12.87
C GLY A 27 -23.81 -0.39 -11.63
N MET A 28 -22.69 -1.08 -11.83
CA MET A 28 -21.69 -1.34 -10.79
C MET A 28 -20.32 -0.79 -11.22
N HIS A 29 -19.54 -0.28 -10.28
CA HIS A 29 -18.18 0.23 -10.53
C HIS A 29 -17.22 -0.15 -9.41
N HIS A 30 -16.29 -1.04 -9.70
CA HIS A 30 -15.23 -1.45 -8.77
C HIS A 30 -13.95 -1.84 -9.53
N ALA A 31 -12.82 -1.91 -8.82
CA ALA A 31 -11.52 -2.21 -9.41
C ALA A 31 -11.43 -3.60 -10.07
N GLY A 32 -12.29 -4.53 -9.67
CA GLY A 32 -12.36 -5.88 -10.22
C GLY A 32 -13.03 -6.00 -11.59
N LEU A 33 -13.69 -4.95 -12.09
CA LEU A 33 -14.28 -4.93 -13.43
C LEU A 33 -13.23 -4.66 -14.51
N THR A 34 -13.45 -5.17 -15.72
CA THR A 34 -12.62 -4.85 -16.88
C THR A 34 -12.67 -3.34 -17.17
N GLN A 35 -11.63 -2.82 -17.82
CA GLN A 35 -11.61 -1.41 -18.20
C GLN A 35 -12.75 -1.06 -19.17
N ASN A 36 -13.17 -2.02 -19.99
CA ASN A 36 -14.29 -1.88 -20.91
C ASN A 36 -15.62 -1.73 -20.15
N ASP A 37 -15.90 -2.66 -19.22
CA ASP A 37 -17.12 -2.66 -18.40
C ASP A 37 -17.26 -1.36 -17.57
N ARG A 38 -16.16 -0.89 -16.98
CA ARG A 38 -16.15 0.39 -16.25
C ARG A 38 -16.52 1.58 -17.14
N LYS A 39 -15.93 1.67 -18.34
CA LYS A 39 -16.25 2.73 -19.32
C LYS A 39 -17.70 2.66 -19.78
N ILE A 40 -18.23 1.46 -20.00
CA ILE A 40 -19.64 1.28 -20.36
C ILE A 40 -20.54 1.83 -19.25
N CYS A 41 -20.29 1.47 -17.98
CA CYS A 41 -21.08 1.98 -16.85
C CYS A 41 -20.98 3.49 -16.68
N GLU A 42 -19.77 4.04 -16.79
CA GLU A 42 -19.53 5.49 -16.72
C GLU A 42 -20.30 6.24 -17.79
N GLN A 43 -20.25 5.77 -19.05
CA GLN A 43 -20.95 6.39 -20.17
C GLN A 43 -22.47 6.31 -19.99
N LEU A 44 -22.99 5.14 -19.63
CA LEU A 44 -24.43 4.96 -19.41
C LEU A 44 -24.96 5.84 -18.28
N PHE A 45 -24.18 6.02 -17.21
CA PHE A 45 -24.58 6.89 -16.10
C PHE A 45 -24.48 8.37 -16.50
N HIS A 46 -23.42 8.76 -17.20
CA HIS A 46 -23.22 10.13 -17.70
C HIS A 46 -24.36 10.55 -18.63
N ASP A 47 -24.73 9.68 -19.56
CA ASP A 47 -25.81 9.88 -20.53
C ASP A 47 -27.22 9.70 -19.91
N ARG A 48 -27.29 9.44 -18.59
CA ARG A 48 -28.53 9.23 -17.82
C ARG A 48 -29.38 8.07 -18.36
N LYS A 49 -28.74 7.09 -18.99
CA LYS A 49 -29.36 5.86 -19.47
C LYS A 49 -29.62 4.89 -18.32
N ILE A 50 -28.76 4.91 -17.30
CA ILE A 50 -28.97 4.26 -16.00
C ILE A 50 -29.16 5.31 -14.90
N GLN A 51 -29.98 4.98 -13.90
CA GLN A 51 -30.31 5.92 -12.81
C GLN A 51 -29.46 5.71 -11.57
N ILE A 52 -29.02 4.48 -11.32
CA ILE A 52 -28.30 4.09 -10.11
C ILE A 52 -26.94 3.54 -10.52
N LEU A 53 -25.90 4.02 -9.87
CA LEU A 53 -24.54 3.48 -9.97
C LEU A 53 -24.07 3.12 -8.56
N ILE A 54 -23.76 1.84 -8.35
CA ILE A 54 -23.19 1.34 -7.10
C ILE A 54 -21.68 1.25 -7.28
N ALA A 55 -20.91 1.96 -6.45
CA ALA A 55 -19.47 2.03 -6.60
C ALA A 55 -18.71 1.78 -5.29
N THR A 56 -17.49 1.28 -5.40
CA THR A 56 -16.54 1.23 -4.27
C THR A 56 -15.83 2.57 -4.08
N SER A 57 -15.12 2.73 -2.96
CA SER A 57 -14.42 3.98 -2.59
C SER A 57 -13.43 4.49 -3.64
N THR A 58 -12.90 3.61 -4.50
CA THR A 58 -11.93 3.98 -5.53
C THR A 58 -12.49 4.90 -6.61
N LEU A 59 -13.81 4.89 -6.85
CA LEU A 59 -14.45 5.82 -7.79
C LEU A 59 -14.26 7.27 -7.35
N ALA A 60 -14.24 7.53 -6.04
CA ALA A 60 -14.16 8.88 -5.47
C ALA A 60 -12.91 9.64 -5.92
N TRP A 61 -11.81 8.94 -6.23
CA TRP A 61 -10.56 9.53 -6.68
C TRP A 61 -10.31 9.39 -8.19
N GLY A 62 -10.83 8.33 -8.82
CA GLY A 62 -10.42 7.94 -10.17
C GLY A 62 -11.19 8.54 -11.34
N VAL A 63 -12.44 8.99 -11.15
CA VAL A 63 -13.32 9.36 -12.27
C VAL A 63 -14.13 10.61 -11.92
N ASN A 64 -14.25 11.53 -12.89
CA ASN A 64 -15.12 12.70 -12.74
C ASN A 64 -16.56 12.39 -13.15
N LEU A 65 -17.29 11.68 -12.29
CA LEU A 65 -18.67 11.30 -12.54
C LEU A 65 -19.60 11.90 -11.46
N PRO A 66 -20.07 13.15 -11.64
CA PRO A 66 -20.94 13.81 -10.67
C PRO A 66 -22.38 13.25 -10.73
N ALA A 67 -23.04 13.18 -9.57
CA ALA A 67 -24.40 12.69 -9.41
C ALA A 67 -25.25 13.69 -8.61
N HIS A 68 -26.56 13.74 -8.85
CA HIS A 68 -27.46 14.61 -8.08
C HIS A 68 -27.55 14.19 -6.60
N LEU A 69 -27.66 12.88 -6.38
CA LEU A 69 -27.73 12.24 -5.07
C LEU A 69 -26.56 11.27 -4.91
N VAL A 70 -25.78 11.44 -3.85
CA VAL A 70 -24.74 10.48 -3.45
C VAL A 70 -25.12 9.89 -2.11
N ILE A 71 -25.11 8.55 -2.02
CA ILE A 71 -25.40 7.81 -0.81
C ILE A 71 -24.13 7.08 -0.36
N LEU A 72 -23.67 7.36 0.85
CA LEU A 72 -22.59 6.60 1.50
C LEU A 72 -23.26 5.58 2.42
N LYS A 73 -23.21 4.30 2.03
CA LYS A 73 -23.76 3.19 2.80
C LYS A 73 -22.69 2.60 3.72
N GLY A 74 -22.59 3.14 4.93
CA GLY A 74 -21.54 2.79 5.89
C GLY A 74 -20.28 3.63 5.69
N THR A 75 -19.54 3.84 6.78
CA THR A 75 -18.32 4.65 6.81
C THR A 75 -17.13 3.86 7.32
N GLU A 76 -17.18 2.54 7.21
CA GLU A 76 -16.18 1.63 7.74
C GLU A 76 -15.75 0.63 6.66
N PHE A 77 -14.51 0.16 6.75
CA PHE A 77 -13.99 -0.96 5.97
C PHE A 77 -13.25 -1.93 6.89
N TYR A 78 -13.13 -3.19 6.47
CA TYR A 78 -12.41 -4.19 7.24
C TYR A 78 -10.90 -4.02 7.06
N ASP A 79 -10.17 -3.82 8.16
CA ASP A 79 -8.71 -3.79 8.19
C ASP A 79 -8.18 -5.09 8.82
N ALA A 80 -7.38 -5.81 8.03
CA ALA A 80 -6.77 -7.07 8.42
C ALA A 80 -5.84 -6.92 9.62
N LYS A 81 -5.11 -5.80 9.70
CA LYS A 81 -4.08 -5.57 10.73
C LYS A 81 -4.70 -5.44 12.10
N SER A 82 -5.75 -4.64 12.21
CA SER A 82 -6.55 -4.51 13.43
C SER A 82 -7.54 -5.66 13.64
N LYS A 83 -7.71 -6.56 12.64
CA LYS A 83 -8.71 -7.64 12.61
C LYS A 83 -10.13 -7.14 12.88
N GLY A 84 -10.45 -5.93 12.42
CA GLY A 84 -11.69 -5.25 12.74
C GLY A 84 -12.11 -4.24 11.68
N TYR A 85 -13.29 -3.66 11.87
CA TYR A 85 -13.77 -2.56 11.04
C TYR A 85 -13.16 -1.24 11.54
N VAL A 86 -12.53 -0.51 10.63
CA VAL A 86 -11.96 0.81 10.88
C VAL A 86 -12.70 1.85 10.03
N ASP A 87 -12.74 3.08 10.51
CA ASP A 87 -13.36 4.17 9.77
C ASP A 87 -12.59 4.53 8.50
N PHE A 88 -13.32 4.92 7.45
CA PHE A 88 -12.70 5.60 6.33
C PHE A 88 -12.03 6.89 6.80
N PRO A 89 -10.85 7.23 6.26
CA PRO A 89 -10.31 8.57 6.38
C PRO A 89 -11.36 9.60 5.96
N LEU A 90 -11.50 10.68 6.74
CA LEU A 90 -12.50 11.71 6.43
C LEU A 90 -12.28 12.29 5.02
N THR A 91 -11.04 12.36 4.55
CA THR A 91 -10.70 12.78 3.19
C THR A 91 -11.40 11.95 2.13
N ASP A 92 -11.50 10.63 2.31
CA ASP A 92 -12.19 9.75 1.37
C ASP A 92 -13.70 9.99 1.40
N VAL A 93 -14.26 10.16 2.60
CA VAL A 93 -15.67 10.52 2.77
C VAL A 93 -15.98 11.86 2.08
N LEU A 94 -15.11 12.86 2.25
CA LEU A 94 -15.20 14.17 1.60
C LEU A 94 -15.13 14.06 0.07
N GLN A 95 -14.24 13.21 -0.47
CA GLN A 95 -14.18 12.96 -1.92
C GLN A 95 -15.45 12.27 -2.43
N MET A 96 -15.99 11.30 -1.69
CA MET A 96 -17.23 10.63 -2.05
C MET A 96 -18.41 11.62 -2.10
N ILE A 97 -18.60 12.44 -1.06
CA ILE A 97 -19.67 13.43 -1.06
C ILE A 97 -19.43 14.56 -2.05
N GLY A 98 -18.18 14.84 -2.42
CA GLY A 98 -17.81 15.81 -3.45
C GLY A 98 -18.30 15.44 -4.85
N ARG A 99 -18.74 14.19 -5.05
CA ARG A 99 -19.44 13.76 -6.26
C ARG A 99 -20.90 14.19 -6.29
N ALA A 100 -21.45 14.68 -5.18
CA ALA A 100 -22.81 15.21 -5.14
C ALA A 100 -22.84 16.61 -5.76
N GLY A 101 -23.65 16.76 -6.79
CA GLY A 101 -23.87 18.00 -7.52
C GLY A 101 -23.25 17.98 -8.90
N ARG A 102 -24.08 18.26 -9.91
CA ARG A 102 -23.65 18.39 -11.30
C ARG A 102 -23.65 19.87 -11.67
N PRO A 103 -22.47 20.51 -11.72
CA PRO A 103 -22.37 21.89 -12.16
C PRO A 103 -23.09 22.06 -13.51
N GLN A 104 -23.81 23.17 -13.69
CA GLN A 104 -24.61 23.50 -14.88
C GLN A 104 -25.93 22.71 -15.06
N PHE A 105 -26.14 21.60 -14.36
CA PHE A 105 -27.36 20.79 -14.51
C PHE A 105 -28.30 20.85 -13.31
N ASP A 106 -27.76 20.96 -12.10
CA ASP A 106 -28.54 20.94 -10.86
C ASP A 106 -28.31 22.22 -10.03
N ASP A 107 -29.39 22.83 -9.54
CA ASP A 107 -29.32 23.97 -8.61
C ASP A 107 -29.04 23.53 -7.16
N ARG A 108 -29.29 22.25 -6.85
CA ARG A 108 -29.12 21.65 -5.53
C ARG A 108 -28.64 20.21 -5.67
N ALA A 109 -27.92 19.73 -4.67
CA ALA A 109 -27.45 18.35 -4.59
C ALA A 109 -27.67 17.80 -3.19
N VAL A 110 -27.73 16.47 -3.08
CA VAL A 110 -27.93 15.80 -1.79
C VAL A 110 -26.84 14.76 -1.59
N ALA A 111 -26.14 14.83 -0.46
CA ALA A 111 -25.28 13.77 0.03
C ALA A 111 -25.92 13.16 1.28
N ARG A 112 -26.11 11.84 1.30
CA ARG A 112 -26.71 11.11 2.43
C ARG A 112 -25.72 10.08 2.97
N ILE A 113 -25.28 10.29 4.20
CA ILE A 113 -24.32 9.41 4.86
C ILE A 113 -25.07 8.54 5.87
N PHE A 114 -24.99 7.23 5.70
CA PHE A 114 -25.45 6.26 6.68
C PHE A 114 -24.29 5.86 7.58
N VAL A 115 -24.39 6.24 8.85
CA VAL A 115 -23.36 6.03 9.86
C VAL A 115 -24.02 5.59 11.18
N THR A 116 -23.25 4.91 12.02
CA THR A 116 -23.63 4.61 13.41
C THR A 116 -23.89 5.90 14.20
N ASP A 117 -24.87 5.86 15.11
CA ASP A 117 -25.32 7.05 15.84
C ASP A 117 -24.19 7.72 16.65
N THR A 118 -23.29 6.92 17.22
CA THR A 118 -22.12 7.38 17.97
C THR A 118 -21.17 8.27 17.18
N LYS A 119 -21.10 8.11 15.85
CA LYS A 119 -20.20 8.87 14.97
C LYS A 119 -20.90 10.01 14.23
N LYS A 120 -22.22 10.15 14.38
CA LYS A 120 -23.01 11.17 13.68
C LYS A 120 -22.51 12.59 13.93
N GLU A 121 -22.25 12.94 15.19
CA GLU A 121 -21.78 14.28 15.55
C GLU A 121 -20.35 14.56 15.05
N PHE A 122 -19.50 13.52 14.99
CA PHE A 122 -18.16 13.63 14.38
C PHE A 122 -18.27 14.05 12.91
N TYR A 123 -19.04 13.31 12.09
CA TYR A 123 -19.20 13.65 10.68
C TYR A 123 -19.91 15.00 10.50
N LYS A 124 -20.96 15.28 11.27
CA LYS A 124 -21.66 16.57 11.21
C LYS A 124 -20.73 17.74 11.47
N LYS A 125 -19.84 17.64 12.46
CA LYS A 125 -18.86 18.69 12.75
C LYS A 125 -17.91 18.92 11.57
N PHE A 126 -17.25 17.86 11.09
CA PHE A 126 -16.21 17.98 10.07
C PHE A 126 -16.71 18.12 8.62
N LEU A 127 -18.01 18.03 8.40
CA LEU A 127 -18.63 18.46 7.14
C LEU A 127 -18.84 19.97 7.06
N HIS A 128 -18.95 20.65 8.21
CA HIS A 128 -19.15 22.10 8.29
C HIS A 128 -17.88 22.85 8.69
N GLU A 129 -16.99 22.22 9.45
CA GLU A 129 -15.71 22.75 9.86
C GLU A 129 -14.56 22.09 9.09
N SER A 130 -13.51 22.85 8.80
CA SER A 130 -12.31 22.31 8.17
C SER A 130 -11.63 21.29 9.08
N PHE A 131 -11.28 20.13 8.53
CA PHE A 131 -10.53 19.11 9.26
C PHE A 131 -9.06 19.55 9.49
N PRO A 132 -8.55 19.48 10.72
CA PRO A 132 -7.16 19.82 11.01
C PRO A 132 -6.23 18.78 10.37
N VAL A 133 -5.35 19.24 9.47
CA VAL A 133 -4.37 18.37 8.80
C VAL A 133 -3.09 18.32 9.63
N GLU A 134 -2.75 17.14 10.15
CA GLU A 134 -1.52 16.88 10.89
C GLU A 134 -0.49 16.14 10.03
N SER A 135 0.79 16.29 10.35
CA SER A 135 1.86 15.54 9.68
C SER A 135 1.97 14.10 10.17
N SER A 136 2.08 13.15 9.24
CA SER A 136 2.41 11.74 9.50
C SER A 136 3.89 11.40 9.27
N LEU A 137 4.75 12.40 9.01
CA LEU A 137 6.15 12.17 8.63
C LEU A 137 6.92 11.37 9.69
N HIS A 138 6.64 11.59 10.98
CA HIS A 138 7.27 10.88 12.10
C HIS A 138 7.07 9.35 12.04
N LYS A 139 6.04 8.86 11.33
CA LYS A 139 5.77 7.42 11.18
C LYS A 139 6.62 6.75 10.09
N HIS A 140 7.09 7.52 9.11
CA HIS A 140 7.83 7.05 7.93
C HIS A 140 9.18 7.76 7.79
N LEU A 141 9.73 8.23 8.92
CA LEU A 141 10.90 9.11 8.92
C LEU A 141 12.16 8.37 8.43
N HIS A 142 12.27 7.08 8.74
CA HIS A 142 13.45 6.25 8.44
C HIS A 142 13.80 6.28 6.96
N GLU A 143 12.82 6.10 6.08
CA GLU A 143 13.02 6.06 4.63
C GLU A 143 13.52 7.41 4.10
N HIS A 144 12.96 8.52 4.57
CA HIS A 144 13.36 9.87 4.16
C HIS A 144 14.76 10.24 4.67
N ILE A 145 15.05 9.96 5.95
CA ILE A 145 16.37 10.23 6.52
C ILE A 145 17.43 9.38 5.84
N ASN A 146 17.17 8.08 5.60
CA ASN A 146 18.10 7.22 4.88
C ASN A 146 18.36 7.74 3.45
N ALA A 147 17.34 8.23 2.75
CA ALA A 147 17.51 8.80 1.42
C ALA A 147 18.42 10.04 1.43
N GLU A 148 18.23 10.95 2.39
CA GLU A 148 19.05 12.16 2.52
C GLU A 148 20.48 11.87 3.01
N VAL A 149 20.68 10.84 3.85
CA VAL A 149 22.01 10.36 4.23
C VAL A 149 22.70 9.72 3.01
N ALA A 150 21.99 8.91 2.23
CA ALA A 150 22.50 8.32 0.99
C ALA A 150 22.85 9.38 -0.07
N GLY A 151 22.07 10.46 -0.15
CA GLY A 151 22.32 11.62 -0.99
C GLY A 151 23.44 12.54 -0.50
N GLY A 152 23.87 12.39 0.76
CA GLY A 152 24.92 13.21 1.37
C GLY A 152 24.44 14.57 1.88
N THR A 153 23.12 14.84 1.90
CA THR A 153 22.52 16.03 2.51
C THR A 153 22.68 16.00 4.03
N ILE A 154 22.46 14.83 4.63
CA ILE A 154 22.56 14.63 6.09
C ILE A 154 23.85 13.87 6.39
N THR A 155 24.77 14.52 7.11
CA THR A 155 26.04 13.91 7.55
C THR A 155 26.17 13.88 9.08
N SER A 156 25.26 14.54 9.78
CA SER A 156 25.24 14.61 11.24
C SER A 156 23.83 14.76 11.80
N ALA A 157 23.67 14.50 13.09
CA ALA A 157 22.39 14.70 13.78
C ALA A 157 21.90 16.16 13.71
N GLN A 158 22.83 17.12 13.66
CA GLN A 158 22.49 18.53 13.52
C GLN A 158 21.86 18.80 12.14
N ASP A 159 22.44 18.25 11.07
CA ASP A 159 21.92 18.38 9.71
C ASP A 159 20.52 17.74 9.60
N ALA A 160 20.30 16.61 10.29
CA ALA A 160 18.98 15.96 10.32
C ALA A 160 17.92 16.78 11.05
N VAL A 161 18.27 17.43 12.17
CA VAL A 161 17.35 18.35 12.87
C VAL A 161 17.07 19.58 12.00
N GLU A 162 18.08 20.11 11.31
CA GLU A 162 17.91 21.20 10.35
C GLU A 162 17.01 20.79 9.19
N TYR A 163 17.22 19.61 8.60
CA TYR A 163 16.34 19.04 7.58
C TYR A 163 14.88 18.97 8.05
N LEU A 164 14.64 18.44 9.26
CA LEU A 164 13.30 18.36 9.84
C LEU A 164 12.65 19.74 10.02
N SER A 165 13.43 20.80 10.26
CA SER A 165 12.90 22.16 10.41
C SER A 165 12.21 22.69 9.14
N TRP A 166 12.57 22.17 7.96
CA TRP A 166 11.95 22.52 6.68
C TRP A 166 10.63 21.79 6.40
N THR A 167 10.26 20.84 7.25
CA THR A 167 9.11 19.96 7.01
C THR A 167 7.81 20.53 7.58
N TYR A 168 6.68 20.02 7.07
CA TYR A 168 5.37 20.31 7.65
C TYR A 168 5.25 19.80 9.10
N LEU A 169 5.96 18.72 9.45
CA LEU A 169 6.02 18.20 10.82
C LEU A 169 6.50 19.26 11.81
N TYR A 170 7.59 19.98 11.49
CA TYR A 170 8.10 21.02 12.37
C TYR A 170 7.08 22.15 12.61
N ARG A 171 6.39 22.59 11.56
CA ARG A 171 5.34 23.60 11.67
C ARG A 171 4.20 23.14 12.57
N ARG A 172 3.78 21.87 12.46
CA ARG A 172 2.70 21.30 13.28
C ARG A 172 3.11 20.98 14.70
N LEU A 173 4.35 20.56 14.94
CA LEU A 173 4.89 20.36 16.29
C LEU A 173 4.80 21.62 17.15
N ARG A 174 5.05 22.80 16.55
CA ARG A 174 4.94 24.09 17.27
C ARG A 174 3.49 24.52 17.53
N GLN A 175 2.55 24.10 16.69
CA GLN A 175 1.14 24.49 16.79
C GLN A 175 0.30 23.53 17.63
N ASN A 176 0.62 22.23 17.59
CA ASN A 176 -0.10 21.17 18.30
C ASN A 176 0.86 20.11 18.86
N PRO A 177 1.76 20.47 19.79
CA PRO A 177 2.78 19.56 20.33
C PRO A 177 2.20 18.32 21.00
N THR A 178 1.07 18.48 21.70
CA THR A 178 0.40 17.39 22.44
C THR A 178 -0.06 16.26 21.51
N TYR A 179 -0.44 16.56 20.26
CA TYR A 179 -0.80 15.53 19.27
C TYR A 179 0.36 14.56 18.99
N TYR A 180 1.60 15.06 19.04
CA TYR A 180 2.81 14.29 18.79
C TYR A 180 3.41 13.67 20.05
N GLY A 181 2.71 13.78 21.20
CA GLY A 181 3.21 13.28 22.48
C GLY A 181 4.30 14.16 23.11
N VAL A 182 4.40 15.43 22.74
CA VAL A 182 5.33 16.38 23.35
C VAL A 182 4.68 17.01 24.58
N GLU A 183 5.20 16.71 25.77
CA GLU A 183 4.70 17.23 27.06
C GLU A 183 5.08 18.71 27.26
N ASP A 184 6.33 19.07 26.96
CA ASP A 184 6.83 20.44 27.05
C ASP A 184 6.64 21.18 25.71
N SER A 185 5.63 22.03 25.64
CA SER A 185 5.31 22.82 24.45
C SER A 185 6.25 24.01 24.22
N SER A 186 7.26 24.22 25.07
CA SER A 186 8.27 25.24 24.84
C SER A 186 9.17 24.88 23.65
N GLU A 187 9.89 25.87 23.10
CA GLU A 187 10.85 25.62 22.02
C GLU A 187 11.94 24.61 22.44
N ARG A 188 12.27 24.57 23.74
CA ARG A 188 13.21 23.60 24.28
C ARG A 188 12.66 22.18 24.21
N GLY A 189 11.39 21.98 24.58
CA GLY A 189 10.74 20.68 24.51
C GLY A 189 10.57 20.16 23.07
N VAL A 190 10.20 21.05 22.14
CA VAL A 190 10.11 20.71 20.70
C VAL A 190 11.47 20.30 20.14
N ASN A 191 12.53 21.06 20.45
CA ASN A 191 13.88 20.72 19.99
C ASN A 191 14.37 19.40 20.62
N ALA A 192 14.08 19.17 21.91
CA ALA A 192 14.41 17.90 22.56
C ALA A 192 13.68 16.71 21.91
N TYR A 193 12.41 16.87 21.55
CA TYR A 193 11.65 15.87 20.81
C TYR A 193 12.26 15.58 19.43
N LEU A 194 12.61 16.60 18.65
CA LEU A 194 13.26 16.40 17.35
C LEU A 194 14.60 15.69 17.47
N SER A 195 15.44 16.08 18.43
CA SER A 195 16.72 15.41 18.68
C SER A 195 16.51 13.95 19.06
N LYS A 196 15.54 13.66 19.94
CA LYS A 196 15.18 12.28 20.30
C LYS A 196 14.75 11.48 19.07
N LEU A 197 13.86 12.05 18.25
CA LEU A 197 13.34 11.41 17.04
C LEU A 197 14.45 11.09 16.03
N VAL A 198 15.41 11.99 15.83
CA VAL A 198 16.57 11.76 14.95
C VAL A 198 17.47 10.65 15.50
N VAL A 199 17.76 10.65 16.80
CA VAL A 199 18.62 9.63 17.41
C VAL A 199 17.97 8.25 17.35
N GLU A 200 16.67 8.14 17.63
CA GLU A 200 15.91 6.89 17.49
C GLU A 200 15.94 6.42 16.03
N CYS A 201 15.70 7.32 15.07
CA CYS A 201 15.72 7.01 13.65
C CYS A 201 17.10 6.50 13.18
N PHE A 202 18.19 7.16 13.58
CA PHE A 202 19.56 6.71 13.28
C PHE A 202 19.85 5.34 13.90
N GLY A 203 19.41 5.10 15.14
CA GLY A 203 19.57 3.80 15.79
C GLY A 203 18.87 2.67 15.04
N GLU A 204 17.62 2.88 14.60
CA GLU A 204 16.89 1.87 13.83
C GLU A 204 17.48 1.65 12.43
N LEU A 205 17.92 2.72 11.76
CA LEU A 205 18.63 2.61 10.46
C LEU A 205 19.98 1.89 10.59
N GLU A 206 20.70 2.09 11.68
CA GLU A 206 21.94 1.38 11.98
C GLU A 206 21.68 -0.11 12.27
N ARG A 207 20.64 -0.44 13.03
CA ARG A 207 20.20 -1.83 13.26
C ARG A 207 19.77 -2.53 11.98
N ALA A 208 19.21 -1.78 11.04
CA ALA A 208 18.88 -2.25 9.71
C ALA A 208 20.08 -2.28 8.74
N LEU A 209 21.28 -1.96 9.22
CA LEU A 209 22.54 -1.91 8.46
C LEU A 209 22.51 -0.91 7.29
N CYS A 210 21.61 0.07 7.31
CA CYS A 210 21.45 1.08 6.26
C CYS A 210 22.40 2.27 6.43
N VAL A 211 22.76 2.61 7.67
CA VAL A 211 23.71 3.69 7.99
C VAL A 211 24.73 3.21 9.03
N THR A 212 25.86 3.90 9.11
CA THR A 212 26.80 3.81 10.23
C THR A 212 26.73 5.08 11.04
N VAL A 213 26.66 4.96 12.37
CA VAL A 213 26.58 6.11 13.28
C VAL A 213 27.85 6.19 14.11
N ASP A 214 28.58 7.30 13.98
CA ASP A 214 29.81 7.55 14.71
C ASP A 214 29.58 8.62 15.79
N PHE A 215 30.02 8.33 17.02
CA PHE A 215 29.92 9.24 18.15
C PHE A 215 31.30 9.81 18.50
N ASP A 216 31.50 11.10 18.25
CA ASP A 216 32.67 11.84 18.74
C ASP A 216 32.41 12.29 20.18
N TYR A 217 32.87 11.46 21.14
CA TYR A 217 32.74 11.73 22.57
C TYR A 217 33.45 13.01 23.03
N ALA A 218 34.49 13.46 22.32
CA ALA A 218 35.24 14.66 22.69
C ALA A 218 34.48 15.94 22.33
N LYS A 219 33.69 15.90 21.24
CA LYS A 219 32.89 17.05 20.76
C LYS A 219 31.39 16.92 21.02
N GLY A 220 30.94 15.77 21.53
CA GLY A 220 29.51 15.46 21.68
C GLY A 220 28.77 15.46 20.34
N LYS A 221 29.45 15.11 19.25
CA LYS A 221 28.88 15.17 17.89
C LYS A 221 28.54 13.77 17.39
N VAL A 222 27.35 13.61 16.84
CA VAL A 222 26.89 12.39 16.17
C VAL A 222 26.99 12.61 14.66
N SER A 223 27.84 11.83 13.99
CA SER A 223 27.94 11.78 12.53
C SER A 223 27.29 10.51 11.99
N VAL A 224 26.77 10.58 10.77
CA VAL A 224 26.11 9.47 10.10
C VAL A 224 26.63 9.36 8.66
N ALA A 225 26.84 8.14 8.19
CA ALA A 225 27.24 7.87 6.82
C ALA A 225 26.42 6.71 6.22
N PRO A 226 26.12 6.74 4.91
CA PRO A 226 25.34 5.69 4.27
C PRO A 226 26.17 4.42 4.06
N THR A 227 25.59 3.26 4.33
CA THR A 227 26.15 1.97 3.89
C THR A 227 25.73 1.67 2.45
N PRO A 228 26.33 0.66 1.79
CA PRO A 228 25.83 0.15 0.53
C PRO A 228 24.35 -0.28 0.58
N LEU A 229 23.90 -0.88 1.69
CA LEU A 229 22.48 -1.24 1.86
C LEU A 229 21.58 0.00 1.94
N GLY A 230 21.99 1.05 2.66
CA GLY A 230 21.23 2.30 2.71
C GLY A 230 21.10 2.96 1.34
N LYS A 231 22.17 2.90 0.53
CA LYS A 231 22.15 3.38 -0.87
C LYS A 231 21.20 2.57 -1.75
N ILE A 232 21.24 1.24 -1.63
CA ILE A 232 20.30 0.35 -2.35
C ILE A 232 18.86 0.67 -1.95
N ALA A 233 18.58 0.80 -0.65
CA ALA A 233 17.24 1.13 -0.15
C ALA A 233 16.72 2.44 -0.73
N SER A 234 17.57 3.48 -0.76
CA SER A 234 17.27 4.79 -1.33
C SER A 234 17.01 4.70 -2.85
N GLN A 235 17.87 4.00 -3.59
CA GLN A 235 17.77 3.89 -5.05
C GLN A 235 16.49 3.17 -5.51
N TYR A 236 16.07 2.13 -4.79
CA TYR A 236 14.89 1.31 -5.15
C TYR A 236 13.62 1.68 -4.36
N TYR A 237 13.67 2.73 -3.53
CA TYR A 237 12.56 3.18 -2.68
C TYR A 237 12.03 2.08 -1.74
N LEU A 238 12.93 1.35 -1.10
CA LEU A 238 12.59 0.24 -0.21
C LEU A 238 12.70 0.62 1.26
N SER A 239 11.91 -0.05 2.08
CA SER A 239 11.97 0.12 3.52
C SER A 239 13.29 -0.41 4.08
N HIS A 240 13.81 0.29 5.10
CA HIS A 240 14.96 -0.17 5.87
C HIS A 240 14.75 -1.57 6.48
N THR A 241 13.51 -1.91 6.86
CA THR A 241 13.16 -3.25 7.36
C THR A 241 13.36 -4.33 6.29
N THR A 242 12.99 -4.07 5.03
CA THR A 242 13.22 -5.00 3.92
C THR A 242 14.71 -5.25 3.70
N MET A 243 15.55 -4.21 3.79
CA MET A 243 17.01 -4.38 3.71
C MET A 243 17.55 -5.23 4.85
N GLN A 244 17.06 -5.04 6.08
CA GLN A 244 17.46 -5.87 7.22
C GLN A 244 17.10 -7.34 7.01
N ILE A 245 15.89 -7.61 6.49
CA ILE A 245 15.42 -8.96 6.18
C ILE A 245 16.34 -9.60 5.13
N PHE A 246 16.62 -8.92 4.02
CA PHE A 246 17.52 -9.43 2.98
C PHE A 246 18.93 -9.66 3.50
N ALA A 247 19.48 -8.70 4.24
CA ALA A 247 20.80 -8.80 4.83
C ALA A 247 20.93 -10.01 5.76
N THR A 248 19.90 -10.33 6.54
CA THR A 248 19.94 -11.42 7.52
C THR A 248 19.66 -12.78 6.87
N ARG A 249 18.64 -12.86 6.01
CA ARG A 249 18.13 -14.14 5.51
C ARG A 249 18.88 -14.68 4.30
N LEU A 250 19.54 -13.84 3.50
CA LEU A 250 20.36 -14.30 2.38
C LEU A 250 21.50 -15.24 2.79
N ASP A 251 21.98 -15.16 4.03
CA ASP A 251 23.01 -16.09 4.54
C ASP A 251 22.46 -17.49 4.89
N SER A 252 21.15 -17.61 5.02
CA SER A 252 20.47 -18.82 5.49
C SER A 252 19.73 -19.59 4.38
N ILE A 253 19.89 -19.18 3.12
CA ILE A 253 19.21 -19.80 1.99
C ILE A 253 19.73 -21.23 1.77
N ASP A 254 18.81 -22.19 1.68
CA ASP A 254 19.13 -23.57 1.30
C ASP A 254 19.37 -23.67 -0.20
N HIS A 255 20.61 -23.94 -0.60
CA HIS A 255 21.01 -24.09 -1.99
C HIS A 255 20.29 -25.24 -2.71
N ALA A 256 19.82 -26.27 -1.99
CA ALA A 256 19.05 -27.36 -2.60
C ALA A 256 17.64 -26.93 -3.01
N ASN A 257 17.07 -25.93 -2.33
CA ASN A 257 15.72 -25.41 -2.55
C ASN A 257 15.73 -23.90 -2.88
N MET A 258 16.80 -23.44 -3.53
CA MET A 258 17.14 -22.02 -3.75
C MET A 258 15.94 -21.20 -4.26
N PHE A 259 15.27 -21.66 -5.32
CA PHE A 259 14.14 -20.92 -5.89
C PHE A 259 12.98 -20.70 -4.89
N CYS A 260 12.63 -21.74 -4.13
CA CYS A 260 11.58 -21.69 -3.12
C CYS A 260 11.96 -20.77 -1.95
N ASP A 261 13.18 -20.91 -1.43
CA ASP A 261 13.66 -20.08 -0.31
C ASP A 261 13.81 -18.61 -0.73
N LEU A 262 14.23 -18.31 -1.96
CA LEU A 262 14.27 -16.94 -2.49
C LEU A 262 12.87 -16.35 -2.70
N LEU A 263 11.90 -17.15 -3.15
CA LEU A 263 10.51 -16.73 -3.26
C LEU A 263 9.88 -16.42 -1.89
N HIS A 264 10.22 -17.23 -0.88
CA HIS A 264 9.84 -16.98 0.51
C HIS A 264 10.45 -15.68 1.02
N LEU A 265 11.75 -15.49 0.81
CA LEU A 265 12.44 -14.26 1.20
C LEU A 265 11.87 -13.02 0.53
N LEU A 266 11.56 -13.10 -0.78
CA LEU A 266 10.88 -12.02 -1.50
C LEU A 266 9.56 -11.66 -0.82
N SER A 267 8.74 -12.67 -0.49
CA SER A 267 7.40 -12.48 0.10
C SER A 267 7.42 -11.86 1.51
N GLU A 268 8.54 -11.96 2.23
CA GLU A 268 8.76 -11.34 3.54
C GLU A 268 9.03 -9.81 3.47
N ALA A 269 9.14 -9.22 2.26
CA ALA A 269 9.40 -7.80 2.09
C ALA A 269 8.33 -6.90 2.75
N ALA A 270 8.77 -5.87 3.47
CA ALA A 270 7.91 -4.97 4.25
C ALA A 270 6.97 -4.13 3.38
N GLU A 271 7.28 -3.96 2.09
CA GLU A 271 6.43 -3.30 1.10
C GLU A 271 5.05 -3.96 0.96
N TRP A 272 4.95 -5.25 1.30
CA TRP A 272 3.69 -5.99 1.26
C TRP A 272 3.06 -6.21 2.63
N ALA A 273 3.60 -5.61 3.69
CA ALA A 273 3.00 -5.66 5.02
C ALA A 273 1.61 -5.00 5.09
N GLU A 274 1.25 -4.19 4.08
CA GLU A 274 -0.05 -3.53 3.96
C GLU A 274 -0.97 -4.18 2.92
N LEU A 275 -0.57 -5.30 2.30
CA LEU A 275 -1.43 -5.99 1.32
C LEU A 275 -2.76 -6.39 2.01
N PRO A 276 -3.93 -6.05 1.43
CA PRO A 276 -5.21 -6.26 2.10
C PRO A 276 -5.50 -7.76 2.25
N VAL A 277 -5.88 -8.17 3.46
CA VAL A 277 -6.45 -9.49 3.73
C VAL A 277 -7.88 -9.32 4.22
N ARG A 278 -8.85 -9.53 3.33
CA ARG A 278 -10.27 -9.25 3.59
C ARG A 278 -10.89 -10.33 4.47
N HIS A 279 -12.08 -10.05 4.99
CA HIS A 279 -12.81 -10.99 5.83
C HIS A 279 -13.06 -12.32 5.07
N ASN A 280 -12.84 -13.45 5.75
CA ASN A 280 -12.92 -14.82 5.21
C ASN A 280 -11.89 -15.20 4.13
N GLU A 281 -10.92 -14.34 3.81
CA GLU A 281 -9.84 -14.70 2.89
C GLU A 281 -8.87 -15.73 3.49
N ASP A 282 -8.88 -15.96 4.81
CA ASP A 282 -8.11 -17.02 5.45
C ASP A 282 -8.51 -18.43 4.95
N LEU A 283 -9.80 -18.63 4.68
CA LEU A 283 -10.32 -19.87 4.10
C LEU A 283 -9.88 -20.04 2.65
N LEU A 284 -9.93 -18.95 1.87
CA LEU A 284 -9.50 -18.93 0.47
C LEU A 284 -7.98 -19.13 0.33
N ASN A 285 -7.20 -18.47 1.19
CA ASN A 285 -5.74 -18.61 1.25
C ASN A 285 -5.33 -20.05 1.59
N ARG A 286 -6.06 -20.70 2.51
CA ARG A 286 -5.83 -22.12 2.85
C ARG A 286 -6.12 -23.05 1.67
N GLU A 287 -7.16 -22.77 0.89
CA GLU A 287 -7.47 -23.57 -0.29
C GLU A 287 -6.46 -23.32 -1.42
N LEU A 288 -6.02 -22.07 -1.59
CA LEU A 288 -4.99 -21.71 -2.56
C LEU A 288 -3.66 -22.41 -2.28
N GLU A 289 -3.27 -22.56 -1.01
CA GLU A 289 -2.03 -23.25 -0.64
C GLU A 289 -1.97 -24.69 -1.16
N ARG A 290 -3.12 -25.39 -1.24
CA ARG A 290 -3.17 -26.77 -1.77
C ARG A 290 -2.89 -26.86 -3.26
N GLN A 291 -2.94 -25.73 -3.96
CA GLN A 291 -2.87 -25.64 -5.41
C GLN A 291 -1.62 -24.92 -5.91
N VAL A 292 -0.69 -24.57 -5.01
CA VAL A 292 0.60 -23.96 -5.38
C VAL A 292 1.74 -24.98 -5.30
N PRO A 293 2.82 -24.83 -6.08
CA PRO A 293 3.90 -25.81 -6.13
C PRO A 293 4.67 -25.99 -4.82
N PHE A 294 4.81 -24.92 -4.03
CA PHE A 294 5.62 -24.91 -2.83
C PHE A 294 4.80 -24.54 -1.59
N ALA A 295 5.03 -25.26 -0.50
CA ALA A 295 4.45 -24.92 0.81
C ALA A 295 5.02 -23.57 1.29
N ILE A 296 4.13 -22.65 1.71
CA ILE A 296 4.50 -21.26 2.03
C ILE A 296 5.17 -21.08 3.39
N ALA A 297 5.19 -22.11 4.24
CA ALA A 297 5.98 -22.14 5.47
C ALA A 297 6.37 -23.57 5.83
N ARG A 298 7.49 -23.73 6.56
CA ARG A 298 7.90 -25.02 7.15
C ARG A 298 7.10 -25.40 8.41
N GLY A 299 6.25 -24.50 8.91
CA GLY A 299 5.49 -24.65 10.16
C GLY A 299 4.06 -24.14 10.05
N ARG A 300 3.48 -23.65 11.15
CA ARG A 300 2.12 -23.12 11.16
C ARG A 300 2.04 -21.83 10.33
N VAL A 301 1.22 -21.85 9.29
CA VAL A 301 0.92 -20.68 8.46
C VAL A 301 -0.12 -19.81 9.15
N ASP A 302 0.14 -18.50 9.20
CA ASP A 302 -0.88 -17.49 9.49
C ASP A 302 -1.50 -16.99 8.17
N TYR A 303 -2.65 -17.53 7.80
CA TYR A 303 -3.35 -17.16 6.56
C TYR A 303 -3.96 -15.75 6.59
N LEU A 304 -3.92 -15.06 7.74
CA LEU A 304 -4.26 -13.65 7.85
C LEU A 304 -3.05 -12.74 7.60
N SER A 305 -1.85 -13.31 7.41
CA SER A 305 -0.65 -12.54 7.13
C SER A 305 -0.64 -12.04 5.68
N PRO A 306 -0.42 -10.72 5.46
CA PRO A 306 -0.20 -10.15 4.13
C PRO A 306 0.96 -10.84 3.36
N HIS A 307 2.02 -11.24 4.07
CA HIS A 307 3.17 -11.94 3.48
C HIS A 307 2.81 -13.35 3.00
N ALA A 308 1.99 -14.07 3.76
CA ALA A 308 1.50 -15.39 3.37
C ALA A 308 0.64 -15.29 2.09
N LYS A 309 -0.26 -14.30 2.05
CA LYS A 309 -1.06 -14.02 0.85
C LYS A 309 -0.15 -13.66 -0.33
N THR A 310 0.83 -12.79 -0.14
CA THR A 310 1.78 -12.39 -1.20
C THR A 310 2.48 -13.59 -1.82
N ASN A 311 2.98 -14.51 -1.00
CA ASN A 311 3.63 -15.73 -1.45
C ASN A 311 2.68 -16.59 -2.32
N LEU A 312 1.44 -16.81 -1.86
CA LEU A 312 0.43 -17.54 -2.63
C LEU A 312 0.13 -16.89 -3.98
N LEU A 313 -0.01 -15.55 -4.01
CA LEU A 313 -0.27 -14.80 -5.23
C LEU A 313 0.88 -14.91 -6.23
N LEU A 314 2.13 -14.78 -5.76
CA LEU A 314 3.33 -14.94 -6.60
C LEU A 314 3.41 -16.35 -7.17
N GLN A 315 3.19 -17.39 -6.35
CA GLN A 315 3.20 -18.77 -6.84
C GLN A 315 2.08 -19.03 -7.85
N LYS A 316 0.87 -18.54 -7.59
CA LYS A 316 -0.26 -18.66 -8.54
C LYS A 316 0.01 -17.96 -9.86
N HIS A 317 0.68 -16.80 -9.83
CA HIS A 317 1.11 -16.10 -11.02
C HIS A 317 2.11 -16.92 -11.85
N LEU A 318 3.09 -17.55 -11.20
CA LEU A 318 4.09 -18.40 -11.87
C LEU A 318 3.49 -19.61 -12.60
N VAL A 319 2.43 -20.21 -12.04
CA VAL A 319 1.73 -21.34 -12.67
C VAL A 319 0.53 -20.94 -13.54
N ARG A 320 0.29 -19.63 -13.71
CA ARG A 320 -0.89 -19.08 -14.42
C ARG A 320 -2.21 -19.69 -13.92
N GLY A 321 -2.28 -19.94 -12.62
CA GLY A 321 -3.42 -20.59 -11.99
C GLY A 321 -4.62 -19.64 -11.86
N GLU A 322 -5.82 -20.19 -11.87
CA GLU A 322 -7.04 -19.43 -11.61
C GLU A 322 -7.04 -18.87 -10.18
N LEU A 323 -7.48 -17.61 -10.05
CA LEU A 323 -7.62 -16.91 -8.78
C LEU A 323 -9.08 -16.95 -8.31
N PRO A 324 -9.36 -16.97 -6.99
CA PRO A 324 -10.71 -17.22 -6.48
C PRO A 324 -11.73 -16.13 -6.85
N CYS A 325 -11.27 -14.88 -6.93
CA CYS A 325 -12.12 -13.74 -7.27
C CYS A 325 -11.29 -12.57 -7.82
N SER A 326 -11.99 -11.55 -8.32
CA SER A 326 -11.38 -10.35 -8.94
C SER A 326 -10.55 -9.50 -7.97
N ASP A 327 -10.83 -9.59 -6.67
CA ASP A 327 -9.99 -8.97 -5.62
C ASP A 327 -8.57 -9.55 -5.63
N TYR A 328 -8.42 -10.87 -5.71
CA TYR A 328 -7.11 -11.52 -5.78
C TYR A 328 -6.36 -11.13 -7.06
N VAL A 329 -7.05 -10.95 -8.19
CA VAL A 329 -6.44 -10.45 -9.42
C VAL A 329 -5.86 -9.04 -9.23
N THR A 330 -6.58 -8.18 -8.53
CA THR A 330 -6.15 -6.81 -8.23
C THR A 330 -4.97 -6.80 -7.26
N ASP A 331 -5.02 -7.65 -6.23
CA ASP A 331 -3.95 -7.80 -5.26
C ASP A 331 -2.67 -8.36 -5.92
N THR A 332 -2.79 -9.35 -6.82
CA THR A 332 -1.66 -9.87 -7.60
C THR A 332 -1.02 -8.78 -8.44
N ARG A 333 -1.80 -7.92 -9.12
CA ARG A 333 -1.25 -6.78 -9.87
C ARG A 333 -0.43 -5.85 -8.97
N THR A 334 -0.95 -5.53 -7.79
CA THR A 334 -0.27 -4.67 -6.81
C THR A 334 1.06 -5.28 -6.35
N VAL A 335 1.08 -6.59 -6.09
CA VAL A 335 2.31 -7.32 -5.76
C VAL A 335 3.32 -7.29 -6.91
N LEU A 336 2.85 -7.54 -8.14
CA LEU A 336 3.72 -7.57 -9.32
C LEU A 336 4.33 -6.20 -9.64
N ASP A 337 3.58 -5.12 -9.49
CA ASP A 337 4.04 -3.75 -9.77
C ASP A 337 5.28 -3.37 -8.94
N SER A 338 5.36 -3.82 -7.68
CA SER A 338 6.53 -3.59 -6.82
C SER A 338 7.57 -4.71 -6.86
N SER A 339 7.24 -5.91 -7.36
CA SER A 339 8.13 -7.07 -7.28
C SER A 339 9.47 -6.85 -7.97
N ILE A 340 9.50 -6.18 -9.13
CA ILE A 340 10.72 -6.00 -9.92
C ILE A 340 11.75 -5.13 -9.20
N ARG A 341 11.33 -4.00 -8.61
CA ARG A 341 12.25 -3.13 -7.85
C ARG A 341 12.78 -3.82 -6.58
N ILE A 342 11.95 -4.64 -5.93
CA ILE A 342 12.35 -5.41 -4.74
C ILE A 342 13.39 -6.48 -5.14
N LEU A 343 13.16 -7.19 -6.24
CA LEU A 343 14.09 -8.19 -6.78
C LEU A 343 15.42 -7.58 -7.21
N GLN A 344 15.40 -6.43 -7.89
CA GLN A 344 16.62 -5.71 -8.28
C GLN A 344 17.47 -5.34 -7.06
N ALA A 345 16.84 -4.80 -6.01
CA ALA A 345 17.54 -4.53 -4.76
C ALA A 345 18.07 -5.81 -4.09
N MET A 346 17.29 -6.90 -4.12
CA MET A 346 17.70 -8.19 -3.58
C MET A 346 18.93 -8.76 -4.31
N VAL A 347 19.01 -8.60 -5.64
CA VAL A 347 20.21 -8.92 -6.44
C VAL A 347 21.40 -8.09 -5.97
N ASP A 348 21.24 -6.77 -5.83
CA ASP A 348 22.34 -5.88 -5.44
C ASP A 348 22.84 -6.17 -4.02
N VAL A 349 21.94 -6.54 -3.09
CA VAL A 349 22.31 -6.99 -1.75
C VAL A 349 23.08 -8.33 -1.82
N ALA A 350 22.61 -9.29 -2.61
CA ALA A 350 23.30 -10.57 -2.78
C ALA A 350 24.70 -10.39 -3.41
N ALA A 351 24.83 -9.50 -4.40
CA ALA A 351 26.09 -9.15 -5.04
C ALA A 351 27.04 -8.46 -4.06
N TYR A 352 26.54 -7.51 -3.25
CA TYR A 352 27.32 -6.85 -2.20
C TYR A 352 27.88 -7.85 -1.17
N LYS A 353 27.10 -8.89 -0.84
CA LYS A 353 27.53 -9.97 0.07
C LYS A 353 28.41 -11.03 -0.60
N GLY A 354 28.72 -10.91 -1.89
CA GLY A 354 29.53 -11.88 -2.63
C GLY A 354 28.85 -13.23 -2.84
N ARG A 355 27.51 -13.30 -2.82
CA ARG A 355 26.74 -14.54 -2.99
C ARG A 355 26.34 -14.71 -4.45
N LEU A 356 27.23 -15.27 -5.28
CA LEU A 356 27.00 -15.46 -6.72
C LEU A 356 25.76 -16.31 -7.00
N GLU A 357 25.63 -17.47 -6.36
CA GLU A 357 24.51 -18.41 -6.60
C GLU A 357 23.16 -17.78 -6.25
N CYS A 358 23.08 -17.06 -5.12
CA CYS A 358 21.88 -16.31 -4.76
C CYS A 358 21.57 -15.22 -5.79
N SER A 359 22.58 -14.46 -6.24
CA SER A 359 22.39 -13.41 -7.23
C SER A 359 21.80 -13.96 -8.54
N LEU A 360 22.34 -15.08 -9.03
CA LEU A 360 21.83 -15.76 -10.22
C LEU A 360 20.41 -16.32 -10.01
N GLY A 361 20.15 -16.96 -8.86
CA GLY A 361 18.82 -17.47 -8.52
C GLY A 361 17.76 -16.36 -8.41
N ILE A 362 18.11 -15.18 -7.91
CA ILE A 362 17.21 -14.03 -7.86
C ILE A 362 16.95 -13.49 -9.27
N MET A 363 17.97 -13.46 -10.15
CA MET A 363 17.79 -13.08 -11.56
C MET A 363 16.85 -14.04 -12.29
N GLU A 364 16.98 -15.35 -12.04
CA GLU A 364 16.07 -16.38 -12.57
C GLU A 364 14.65 -16.18 -12.03
N LEU A 365 14.49 -15.93 -10.73
CA LEU A 365 13.19 -15.60 -10.12
C LEU A 365 12.56 -14.34 -10.74
N MET A 366 13.35 -13.31 -11.00
CA MET A 366 12.90 -12.09 -11.67
C MET A 366 12.42 -12.36 -13.10
N GLN A 367 13.12 -13.22 -13.86
CA GLN A 367 12.69 -13.64 -15.19
C GLN A 367 11.38 -14.46 -15.12
N ALA A 368 11.30 -15.40 -14.19
CA ALA A 368 10.13 -16.24 -13.95
C ALA A 368 8.88 -15.41 -13.63
N ILE A 369 9.00 -14.43 -12.72
CA ILE A 369 7.92 -13.49 -12.38
C ILE A 369 7.53 -12.64 -13.60
N LYS A 370 8.50 -12.17 -14.37
CA LYS A 370 8.23 -11.33 -15.55
C LYS A 370 7.50 -12.08 -16.66
N GLN A 371 7.84 -13.36 -16.87
CA GLN A 371 7.24 -14.22 -17.91
C GLN A 371 6.01 -15.01 -17.43
N ALA A 372 5.72 -14.98 -16.13
CA ALA A 372 4.67 -15.76 -15.50
C ALA A 372 4.82 -17.25 -15.82
N THR A 373 6.02 -17.79 -15.60
CA THR A 373 6.37 -19.20 -15.86
C THR A 373 7.27 -19.73 -14.77
N MET A 374 7.21 -21.03 -14.51
CA MET A 374 8.16 -21.69 -13.62
C MET A 374 9.52 -21.85 -14.33
N PRO A 375 10.65 -21.87 -13.61
CA PRO A 375 11.96 -22.13 -14.21
C PRO A 375 12.09 -23.50 -14.88
N THR A 376 11.25 -24.45 -14.46
CA THR A 376 11.18 -25.80 -15.03
C THR A 376 10.41 -25.88 -16.34
N ASP A 377 9.70 -24.80 -16.72
CA ASP A 377 8.89 -24.79 -17.93
C ASP A 377 9.80 -24.63 -19.17
N SER A 378 9.35 -25.16 -20.31
CA SER A 378 10.08 -25.02 -21.57
C SER A 378 10.14 -23.54 -21.99
N PRO A 379 11.29 -23.06 -22.52
CA PRO A 379 11.44 -21.71 -23.09
C PRO A 379 10.46 -21.39 -24.22
#